data_AF-A0A519JVB6-F1
#
_entry.id   AF-A0A519JVB6-F1
#
_cell.length_a   1.000
_cell.length_b   1.000
_cell.length_c   1.000
_cell.angle_alpha   90.00
_cell.angle_beta   90.00
_cell.angle_gamma   90.00
#
_symmetry.space_group_name_H-M   'P 1'
#
loop_
_entity.id
_entity.type
_entity.pdbx_description
1 polymer ?
#
loop_
_entity_poly.entity_id
_entity_poly.type
_entity_poly.pdbx_seq_one_letter_code
_entity_poly.pdbx_strand_id
1 'polypeptide(L)'
;MAGTTSSIGRKYAMALSAMFLLIFLVMHLSVNLLSIFGQTAYNNASQFMGYNPLIQFLMQPVLMVAVIFHFVMGFILELRNNRARPVKYAMNNGSANSTWMSRNMLITGAVILAFLALHMYDFWYHEMNYKYLEGLPVEENRFWGDLHGKFASIWRVVIYVISFVLLGLHLAHGFQSSFQSIGARHPKYTPFI
;
A
#
# COMPACT_ATOMS: atom_id res chain seq x y z
N MET A 1 2.95 -22.00 19.94
CA MET A 1 2.71 -20.73 19.21
C MET A 1 1.77 -21.01 18.05
N ALA A 2 0.66 -20.28 17.94
CA ALA A 2 -0.32 -20.55 16.90
C ALA A 2 0.26 -20.16 15.53
N GLY A 3 0.65 -21.14 14.71
CA GLY A 3 1.18 -20.90 13.37
C GLY A 3 0.20 -20.11 12.48
N THR A 4 0.68 -19.64 11.33
CA THR A 4 -0.11 -18.92 10.31
C THR A 4 -1.27 -19.74 9.75
N THR A 5 -1.38 -21.02 10.10
CA THR A 5 -2.48 -21.91 9.74
C THR A 5 -3.71 -21.74 10.64
N SER A 6 -3.60 -21.07 11.78
CA SER A 6 -4.72 -20.78 12.69
C SER A 6 -5.47 -19.50 12.30
N SER A 7 -6.71 -19.31 12.78
CA SER A 7 -7.47 -18.07 12.54
C SER A 7 -6.78 -16.85 13.18
N ILE A 8 -6.23 -17.03 14.37
CA ILE A 8 -5.50 -16.02 15.12
C ILE A 8 -4.19 -15.65 14.40
N GLY A 9 -3.38 -16.65 14.05
CA GLY A 9 -2.10 -16.43 13.37
C GLY A 9 -2.24 -15.65 12.05
N ARG A 10 -3.31 -15.89 11.27
CA ARG A 10 -3.59 -15.11 10.05
C ARG A 10 -3.93 -13.65 10.32
N LYS A 11 -4.69 -13.37 11.40
CA LYS A 11 -5.00 -11.98 11.78
C LYS A 11 -3.75 -11.22 12.20
N TYR A 12 -2.87 -11.86 12.98
CA TYR A 12 -1.57 -11.28 13.31
C TYR A 12 -0.73 -11.02 12.06
N ALA A 13 -0.62 -12.00 11.17
CA ALA A 13 0.18 -11.84 9.95
C ALA A 13 -0.38 -10.74 9.03
N MET A 14 -1.72 -10.66 8.90
CA MET A 14 -2.38 -9.57 8.17
C MET A 14 -2.07 -8.20 8.79
N ALA A 15 -2.17 -8.06 10.11
CA ALA A 15 -1.89 -6.82 10.81
C ALA A 15 -0.42 -6.38 10.70
N LEU A 16 0.52 -7.31 10.89
CA LEU A 16 1.96 -7.00 10.81
C LEU A 16 2.37 -6.60 9.39
N SER A 17 1.85 -7.27 8.37
CA SER A 17 2.08 -6.86 6.97
C SER A 17 1.49 -5.48 6.68
N ALA A 18 0.29 -5.17 7.19
CA ALA A 18 -0.32 -3.85 7.04
C ALA A 18 0.50 -2.74 7.73
N MET A 19 0.99 -2.98 8.94
CA MET A 19 1.85 -2.02 9.66
C MET A 19 3.18 -1.77 8.92
N PHE A 20 3.79 -2.83 8.38
CA PHE A 20 4.98 -2.67 7.54
C PHE A 20 4.71 -1.80 6.32
N LEU A 21 3.61 -2.04 5.60
CA LEU A 21 3.23 -1.24 4.43
C LEU A 21 2.87 0.21 4.78
N LEU A 22 2.30 0.45 5.96
CA LEU A 22 2.07 1.80 6.48
C LEU A 22 3.38 2.57 6.68
N ILE A 23 4.39 1.95 7.31
CA ILE A 23 5.71 2.56 7.49
C ILE A 23 6.34 2.87 6.13
N PHE A 24 6.26 1.92 5.19
CA PHE A 24 6.72 2.15 3.82
C PHE A 24 5.99 3.33 3.17
N LEU A 25 4.66 3.41 3.27
CA LEU A 25 3.88 4.49 2.67
C LEU A 25 4.22 5.86 3.24
N VAL A 26 4.48 5.96 4.55
CA VAL A 26 4.94 7.22 5.16
C VAL A 26 6.28 7.65 4.58
N MET A 27 7.25 6.73 4.48
CA MET A 27 8.54 7.02 3.86
C MET A 27 8.38 7.37 2.38
N HIS A 28 7.62 6.57 1.64
CA HIS A 28 7.37 6.73 0.21
C HIS A 28 6.73 8.09 -0.10
N LEU A 29 5.69 8.48 0.65
CA LEU A 29 5.08 9.79 0.52
C LEU A 29 6.06 10.92 0.86
N SER A 30 6.83 10.77 1.95
CA SER A 30 7.77 11.80 2.39
C SER A 30 8.84 12.10 1.34
N VAL A 31 9.41 11.09 0.69
CA VAL A 31 10.38 11.30 -0.42
C VAL A 31 9.70 11.90 -1.63
N ASN A 32 8.49 11.44 -1.99
CA ASN A 32 7.77 11.98 -3.14
C ASN A 32 7.34 13.43 -2.94
N LEU A 33 7.05 13.86 -1.72
CA LEU A 33 6.77 15.26 -1.40
C LEU A 33 7.98 16.17 -1.66
N LEU A 34 9.21 15.67 -1.70
CA LEU A 34 10.35 16.51 -2.08
C LEU A 34 10.21 17.07 -3.50
N SER A 35 9.44 16.41 -4.37
CA SER A 35 9.20 16.88 -5.75
C SER A 35 8.55 18.27 -5.80
N ILE A 36 7.74 18.63 -4.79
CA ILE A 36 7.09 19.94 -4.71
C ILE A 36 7.95 21.00 -4.00
N PHE A 37 8.96 20.59 -3.24
CA PHE A 37 9.84 21.51 -2.51
C PHE A 37 11.12 21.85 -3.27
N GLY A 38 11.56 21.01 -4.19
CA GLY A 38 12.68 21.35 -5.07
C GLY A 38 13.18 20.18 -5.92
N GLN A 39 13.55 20.49 -7.16
CA GLN A 39 14.10 19.54 -8.12
C GLN A 39 15.35 18.81 -7.59
N THR A 40 16.31 19.57 -7.06
CA THR A 40 17.56 19.00 -6.52
C THR A 40 17.31 18.05 -5.36
N ALA A 41 16.43 18.41 -4.43
CA ALA A 41 16.10 17.57 -3.27
C ALA A 41 15.48 16.24 -3.70
N TYR A 42 14.53 16.29 -4.63
CA TYR A 42 13.87 15.08 -5.16
C TYR A 42 14.83 14.20 -5.97
N ASN A 43 15.67 14.79 -6.83
CA ASN A 43 16.65 14.05 -7.61
C ASN A 43 17.68 13.36 -6.71
N ASN A 44 18.24 14.06 -5.71
CA ASN A 44 19.20 13.48 -4.77
C ASN A 44 18.57 12.34 -3.96
N ALA A 45 17.34 12.53 -3.46
CA ALA A 45 16.64 11.49 -2.71
C ALA A 45 16.29 10.28 -3.61
N SER A 46 15.85 10.52 -4.84
CA SER A 46 15.53 9.46 -5.82
C SER A 46 16.78 8.70 -6.26
N GLN A 47 17.91 9.38 -6.45
CA GLN A 47 19.20 8.77 -6.73
C GLN A 47 19.64 7.84 -5.60
N PHE A 48 19.54 8.31 -4.34
CA PHE A 48 19.82 7.49 -3.17
C PHE A 48 18.91 6.26 -3.10
N MET A 49 17.60 6.42 -3.26
CA MET A 49 16.64 5.31 -3.24
C MET A 49 16.86 4.34 -4.41
N GLY A 50 17.21 4.87 -5.58
CA GLY A 50 17.36 4.14 -6.84
C GLY A 50 18.67 3.37 -6.97
N TYR A 51 19.76 3.79 -6.33
CA TYR A 51 21.08 3.18 -6.53
C TYR A 51 21.74 2.67 -5.26
N ASN A 52 21.16 2.88 -4.07
CA ASN A 52 21.67 2.28 -2.85
C ASN A 52 21.49 0.74 -2.87
N PRO A 53 22.57 -0.06 -2.75
CA PRO A 53 22.49 -1.52 -2.83
C PRO A 53 21.59 -2.16 -1.77
N LEU A 54 21.56 -1.62 -0.56
CA LEU A 54 20.69 -2.12 0.51
C LEU A 54 19.22 -1.93 0.13
N ILE A 55 18.88 -0.80 -0.48
CA ILE A 55 17.51 -0.50 -0.88
C ILE A 55 17.10 -1.37 -2.06
N GLN A 56 17.92 -1.45 -3.10
CA GLN A 56 17.62 -2.18 -4.34
C GLN A 56 17.60 -3.70 -4.14
N PHE A 57 18.58 -4.26 -3.43
CA PHE A 57 18.76 -5.72 -3.36
C PHE A 57 18.20 -6.37 -2.10
N LEU A 58 17.82 -5.60 -1.08
CA LEU A 58 17.19 -6.14 0.13
C LEU A 58 15.81 -5.53 0.38
N MET A 59 15.72 -4.22 0.57
CA MET A 59 14.46 -3.60 0.99
C MET A 59 13.36 -3.68 -0.07
N GLN A 60 13.70 -3.48 -1.34
CA GLN A 60 12.75 -3.56 -2.45
C GLN A 60 12.19 -4.97 -2.66
N PRO A 61 13.00 -6.06 -2.68
CA PRO A 61 12.47 -7.42 -2.67
C PRO A 61 11.59 -7.73 -1.47
N VAL A 62 11.99 -7.32 -0.25
CA VAL A 62 11.20 -7.50 0.96
C VAL A 62 9.85 -6.79 0.84
N LEU A 63 9.84 -5.56 0.34
CA LEU A 63 8.60 -4.81 0.07
C LEU A 63 7.71 -5.54 -0.93
N MET A 64 8.27 -6.02 -2.04
CA MET A 64 7.51 -6.76 -3.06
C MET A 64 6.82 -7.99 -2.45
N VAL A 65 7.56 -8.78 -1.66
CA VAL A 65 7.01 -9.95 -0.96
C VAL A 65 5.93 -9.53 0.03
N ALA A 66 6.15 -8.46 0.80
CA ALA A 66 5.19 -7.98 1.79
C ALA A 66 3.87 -7.51 1.15
N VAL A 67 3.93 -6.80 0.02
CA VAL A 67 2.75 -6.37 -0.75
C VAL A 67 1.97 -7.57 -1.26
N ILE A 68 2.65 -8.52 -1.91
CA ILE A 68 2.00 -9.75 -2.43
C ILE A 68 1.36 -10.52 -1.28
N PHE A 69 2.12 -10.72 -0.18
CA PHE A 69 1.64 -11.41 1.00
C PHE A 69 0.38 -10.75 1.58
N HIS A 70 0.39 -9.42 1.72
CA HIS A 70 -0.73 -8.65 2.25
C HIS A 70 -2.01 -8.86 1.44
N PHE A 71 -1.94 -8.75 0.11
CA PHE A 71 -3.09 -8.97 -0.76
C PHE A 71 -3.58 -10.43 -0.73
N VAL A 72 -2.67 -11.39 -0.85
CA VAL A 72 -3.00 -12.82 -0.79
C VAL A 72 -3.70 -13.17 0.52
N MET A 73 -3.15 -12.71 1.65
CA MET A 73 -3.76 -12.92 2.95
C MET A 73 -5.11 -12.22 3.09
N GLY A 74 -5.24 -10.99 2.56
CA GLY A 74 -6.51 -10.27 2.48
C GLY A 74 -7.59 -11.07 1.77
N PHE A 75 -7.29 -11.60 0.58
CA PHE A 75 -8.24 -12.44 -0.18
C PHE A 75 -8.56 -13.75 0.54
N ILE A 76 -7.57 -14.42 1.15
CA ILE A 76 -7.81 -15.64 1.94
C ILE A 76 -8.78 -15.37 3.09
N LEU A 77 -8.60 -14.26 3.81
CA LEU A 77 -9.49 -13.89 4.91
C LEU A 77 -10.89 -13.52 4.42
N GLU A 78 -10.99 -12.79 3.31
CA GLU A 78 -12.27 -12.42 2.70
C GLU A 78 -13.06 -13.68 2.26
N LEU A 79 -12.41 -14.60 1.55
CA LEU A 79 -13.03 -15.86 1.13
C LEU A 79 -13.50 -16.70 2.33
N ARG A 80 -12.72 -16.74 3.41
CA ARG A 80 -13.11 -17.44 4.64
C ARG A 80 -14.30 -16.78 5.33
N ASN A 81 -14.29 -15.44 5.44
CA ASN A 81 -15.39 -14.68 6.03
C ASN A 81 -16.70 -14.86 5.25
N ASN A 82 -16.61 -14.98 3.93
CA ASN A 82 -17.77 -15.21 3.07
C ASN A 82 -18.27 -16.67 3.16
N ARG A 83 -17.36 -17.65 3.18
CA ARG A 83 -17.73 -19.07 3.38
C ARG A 83 -18.30 -19.36 4.77
N ALA A 84 -17.92 -18.61 5.79
CA ALA A 84 -18.47 -18.74 7.13
C ALA A 84 -19.94 -18.28 7.24
N ARG A 85 -20.49 -17.63 6.21
CA ARG A 85 -21.87 -17.12 6.16
C ARG A 85 -22.60 -17.63 4.90
N PRO A 86 -22.95 -18.93 4.85
CA PRO A 86 -23.62 -19.52 3.69
C PRO A 86 -25.07 -19.02 3.53
N VAL A 87 -25.75 -18.68 4.62
CA VAL A 87 -27.10 -18.09 4.62
C VAL A 87 -27.00 -16.62 5.00
N LYS A 88 -27.58 -15.73 4.19
CA LYS A 88 -27.62 -14.30 4.48
C LYS A 88 -28.62 -14.01 5.59
N TYR A 89 -28.34 -13.00 6.42
CA TYR A 89 -29.26 -12.55 7.45
C TYR A 89 -30.58 -12.07 6.83
N ALA A 90 -31.70 -12.46 7.45
CA ALA A 90 -33.05 -12.02 7.03
C ALA A 90 -33.23 -10.49 7.13
N MET A 91 -32.51 -9.85 8.05
CA MET A 91 -32.41 -8.39 8.19
C MET A 91 -30.95 -8.01 8.43
N ASN A 92 -30.47 -6.96 7.77
CA ASN A 92 -29.11 -6.47 7.94
C ASN A 92 -29.12 -4.95 8.18
N ASN A 93 -28.82 -4.53 9.41
CA ASN A 93 -28.50 -3.13 9.72
C ASN A 93 -26.97 -2.97 9.85
N GLY A 94 -26.27 -2.99 8.72
CA GLY A 94 -24.81 -2.99 8.70
C GLY A 94 -24.18 -1.74 9.33
N SER A 95 -24.89 -0.60 9.28
CA SER A 95 -24.45 0.67 9.87
C SER A 95 -24.38 0.63 11.39
N ALA A 96 -25.19 -0.21 12.04
CA ALA A 96 -25.20 -0.35 13.50
C ALA A 96 -23.97 -1.10 14.04
N ASN A 97 -23.26 -1.88 13.20
CA ASN A 97 -22.23 -2.82 13.66
C ASN A 97 -20.85 -2.64 13.01
N SER A 98 -20.75 -1.86 11.93
CA SER A 98 -19.51 -1.70 11.17
C SER A 98 -19.45 -0.36 10.44
N THR A 99 -18.24 0.10 10.11
CA THR A 99 -18.05 1.26 9.24
C THR A 99 -18.22 0.87 7.77
N TRP A 100 -18.48 1.85 6.91
CA TRP A 100 -18.54 1.60 5.45
C TRP A 100 -17.21 1.05 4.92
N MET A 101 -16.08 1.55 5.43
CA MET A 101 -14.73 1.16 5.01
C MET A 101 -14.47 -0.31 5.34
N SER A 102 -14.89 -0.77 6.53
CA SER A 102 -14.78 -2.18 6.91
C SER A 102 -15.62 -3.09 6.01
N ARG A 103 -16.82 -2.66 5.63
CA ARG A 103 -17.70 -3.43 4.72
C ARG A 103 -17.18 -3.52 3.29
N ASN A 104 -16.48 -2.48 2.83
CA ASN A 104 -16.01 -2.37 1.45
C ASN A 104 -14.49 -2.59 1.33
N MET A 105 -13.88 -3.30 2.28
CA MET A 105 -12.43 -3.48 2.31
C MET A 105 -11.90 -4.25 1.09
N LEU A 106 -12.66 -5.22 0.58
CA LEU A 106 -12.33 -5.93 -0.67
C LEU A 106 -12.33 -4.98 -1.87
N ILE A 107 -13.34 -4.12 -1.98
CA ILE A 107 -13.49 -3.18 -3.10
C ILE A 107 -12.36 -2.15 -3.08
N THR A 108 -12.14 -1.51 -1.93
CA THR A 108 -11.04 -0.54 -1.78
C THR A 108 -9.68 -1.19 -2.05
N GLY A 109 -9.45 -2.41 -1.54
CA GLY A 109 -8.25 -3.19 -1.82
C GLY A 109 -8.08 -3.53 -3.30
N ALA A 110 -9.15 -3.93 -4.00
CA ALA A 110 -9.09 -4.25 -5.43
C ALA A 110 -8.77 -3.00 -6.29
N VAL A 111 -9.34 -1.85 -5.94
CA VAL A 111 -9.01 -0.59 -6.63
C VAL A 111 -7.56 -0.20 -6.38
N ILE A 112 -7.06 -0.36 -5.15
CA ILE A 112 -5.64 -0.11 -4.82
C ILE A 112 -4.73 -1.07 -5.59
N LEU A 113 -5.12 -2.33 -5.77
CA LEU A 113 -4.35 -3.29 -6.56
C LEU A 113 -4.28 -2.87 -8.04
N ALA A 114 -5.38 -2.40 -8.62
CA ALA A 114 -5.39 -1.85 -9.98
C ALA A 114 -4.53 -0.58 -10.10
N PHE A 115 -4.64 0.32 -9.12
CA PHE A 115 -3.78 1.50 -9.03
C PHE A 115 -2.31 1.12 -8.91
N LEU A 116 -1.98 0.11 -8.10
CA LEU A 116 -0.62 -0.38 -7.93
C LEU A 116 -0.06 -0.90 -9.26
N ALA A 117 -0.85 -1.59 -10.08
CA ALA A 117 -0.40 -2.04 -11.40
C ALA A 117 -0.05 -0.85 -12.31
N LEU A 118 -0.91 0.17 -12.37
CA LEU A 118 -0.62 1.42 -13.10
C LEU A 118 0.63 2.11 -12.55
N HIS A 119 0.73 2.22 -11.23
CA HIS A 119 1.86 2.84 -10.54
C HIS A 119 3.18 2.11 -10.82
N MET A 120 3.18 0.77 -10.80
CA MET A 120 4.33 -0.05 -11.17
C MET A 120 4.69 0.13 -12.65
N TYR A 121 3.70 0.21 -13.54
CA TYR A 121 3.95 0.47 -14.96
C TYR A 121 4.60 1.84 -15.18
N ASP A 122 4.09 2.89 -14.52
CA ASP A 122 4.56 4.26 -14.73
C ASP A 122 5.98 4.48 -14.21
N PHE A 123 6.34 3.85 -13.09
CA PHE A 123 7.61 4.11 -12.41
C PHE A 123 8.55 2.91 -12.36
N TRP A 124 8.11 1.78 -11.79
CA TRP A 124 9.00 0.63 -11.56
C TRP A 124 9.43 -0.04 -12.87
N TYR A 125 8.50 -0.25 -13.80
CA TYR A 125 8.78 -0.86 -15.09
C TYR A 125 9.67 0.05 -15.95
N HIS A 126 9.37 1.36 -15.97
CA HIS A 126 10.22 2.35 -16.63
C HIS A 126 11.65 2.32 -16.08
N GLU A 127 11.79 2.29 -14.76
CA GLU A 127 13.09 2.23 -14.09
C GLU A 127 13.85 0.93 -14.37
N MET A 128 13.16 -0.21 -14.37
CA MET A 128 13.74 -1.52 -14.69
C MET A 128 14.22 -1.56 -16.14
N ASN A 129 13.46 -0.96 -17.06
CA ASN A 129 13.84 -0.85 -18.45
C ASN A 129 15.12 -0.01 -18.60
N TYR A 130 15.10 1.23 -18.09
CA TYR A 130 16.24 2.15 -18.14
C TYR A 130 17.53 1.52 -17.64
N LYS A 131 17.49 0.89 -16.45
CA LYS A 131 18.68 0.34 -15.78
C LYS A 131 19.19 -0.97 -16.35
N TYR A 132 18.29 -1.88 -16.72
CA TYR A 132 18.67 -3.28 -16.93
C TYR A 132 18.34 -3.80 -18.33
N LEU A 133 17.30 -3.29 -18.99
CA LEU A 133 16.96 -3.73 -20.35
C LEU A 133 17.71 -2.90 -21.39
N GLU A 134 17.63 -1.58 -21.29
CA GLU A 134 18.36 -0.65 -22.16
C GLU A 134 19.79 -0.40 -21.65
N GLY A 135 20.03 -0.52 -20.34
CA GLY A 135 21.36 -0.38 -19.74
C GLY A 135 21.94 1.03 -19.90
N LEU A 136 21.08 2.05 -19.81
CA LEU A 136 21.47 3.45 -20.00
C LEU A 136 22.39 3.95 -18.88
N PRO A 137 23.29 4.91 -19.16
CA PRO A 137 24.17 5.47 -18.15
C PRO A 137 23.36 6.12 -17.02
N VAL A 138 23.93 6.12 -15.82
CA VAL A 138 23.28 6.74 -14.65
C VAL A 138 23.17 8.25 -14.87
N GLU A 139 21.95 8.76 -14.90
CA GLU A 139 21.65 10.19 -14.98
C GLU A 139 20.93 10.64 -13.70
N GLU A 140 21.65 11.40 -12.86
CA GLU A 140 21.16 11.73 -11.51
C GLU A 140 20.02 12.76 -11.51
N ASN A 141 19.89 13.54 -12.58
CA ASN A 141 18.97 14.68 -12.64
C ASN A 141 17.63 14.40 -13.34
N ARG A 142 17.41 13.18 -13.83
CA ARG A 142 16.22 12.84 -14.63
C ARG A 142 14.93 12.69 -13.82
N PHE A 143 15.03 12.21 -12.57
CA PHE A 143 13.86 11.71 -11.82
C PHE A 143 12.72 12.72 -11.69
N TRP A 144 13.04 13.98 -11.39
CA TRP A 144 12.03 15.03 -11.26
C TRP A 144 11.31 15.28 -12.58
N GLY A 145 12.05 15.31 -13.70
CA GLY A 145 11.51 15.46 -15.05
C GLY A 145 10.65 14.26 -15.45
N ASP A 146 11.12 13.04 -15.18
CA ASP A 146 10.38 11.80 -15.43
C ASP A 146 9.04 11.81 -14.67
N LEU A 147 9.05 12.17 -13.39
CA LEU A 147 7.85 12.29 -12.55
C LEU A 147 6.85 13.30 -13.14
N HIS A 148 7.30 14.53 -13.42
CA HIS A 148 6.43 15.58 -13.94
C HIS A 148 5.92 15.26 -15.35
N GLY A 149 6.73 14.58 -16.17
CA GLY A 149 6.33 14.10 -17.49
C GLY A 149 5.16 13.11 -17.41
N LYS A 150 5.15 12.20 -16.42
CA LYS A 150 4.00 11.30 -16.19
C LYS A 150 2.74 12.06 -15.80
N PHE A 151 2.87 13.13 -15.01
CA PHE A 151 1.72 13.92 -14.53
C PHE A 151 1.33 15.09 -15.43
N ALA A 152 2.01 15.32 -16.55
CA ALA A 152 1.59 16.29 -17.57
C ALA A 152 0.19 15.96 -18.16
N SER A 153 -0.20 14.68 -18.11
CA SER A 153 -1.53 14.25 -18.52
C SER A 153 -2.56 14.38 -17.40
N ILE A 154 -3.56 15.24 -17.61
CA ILE A 154 -4.61 15.52 -16.62
C ILE A 154 -5.39 14.26 -16.19
N TRP A 155 -5.62 13.31 -17.11
CA TRP A 155 -6.35 12.09 -16.77
C TRP A 155 -5.55 11.21 -15.79
N ARG A 156 -4.21 11.19 -15.90
CA ARG A 156 -3.34 10.46 -14.97
C ARG A 156 -3.44 11.08 -13.58
N VAL A 157 -3.41 12.41 -13.50
CA VAL A 157 -3.60 13.13 -12.23
C VAL A 157 -4.93 12.76 -11.58
N VAL A 158 -6.03 12.80 -12.33
CA VAL A 158 -7.36 12.45 -11.81
C VAL A 158 -7.40 11.02 -11.26
N ILE A 159 -6.86 10.04 -11.99
CA ILE A 159 -6.81 8.64 -11.53
C ILE A 159 -5.99 8.51 -10.25
N TYR A 160 -4.83 9.17 -10.16
CA TYR A 160 -3.99 9.12 -8.96
C TYR A 160 -4.68 9.77 -7.76
N VAL A 161 -5.32 10.92 -7.93
CA VAL A 161 -6.04 11.61 -6.85
C VAL A 161 -7.19 10.75 -6.31
N ILE A 162 -8.01 10.17 -7.19
CA ILE A 162 -9.09 9.27 -6.77
C ILE A 162 -8.52 8.04 -6.03
N SER A 163 -7.42 7.47 -6.55
CA SER A 163 -6.76 6.33 -5.93
C SER A 163 -6.20 6.66 -4.55
N PHE A 164 -5.66 7.87 -4.34
CA PHE A 164 -5.18 8.32 -3.03
C PHE A 164 -6.30 8.51 -2.02
N VAL A 165 -7.47 9.00 -2.43
CA VAL A 165 -8.64 9.08 -1.55
C VAL A 165 -9.07 7.68 -1.11
N LEU A 166 -9.17 6.73 -2.04
CA LEU A 166 -9.55 5.35 -1.74
C LEU A 166 -8.48 4.63 -0.90
N LEU A 167 -7.20 4.89 -1.18
CA LEU A 167 -6.09 4.44 -0.34
C LEU A 167 -6.23 5.00 1.06
N GLY A 168 -6.49 6.31 1.23
CA GLY A 168 -6.71 6.93 2.54
C GLY A 168 -7.83 6.25 3.33
N LEU A 169 -8.96 5.93 2.68
CA LEU A 169 -10.06 5.19 3.31
C LEU A 169 -9.66 3.76 3.71
N HIS A 170 -8.87 3.08 2.87
CA HIS A 170 -8.33 1.75 3.15
C HIS A 170 -7.37 1.78 4.33
N LEU A 171 -6.48 2.77 4.39
CA LEU A 171 -5.52 2.96 5.49
C LEU A 171 -6.22 3.33 6.79
N ALA A 172 -7.25 4.18 6.76
CA ALA A 172 -8.00 4.55 7.96
C ALA A 172 -8.58 3.31 8.66
N HIS A 173 -9.14 2.37 7.88
CA HIS A 173 -9.60 1.10 8.45
C HIS A 173 -8.44 0.16 8.82
N GLY A 174 -7.45 0.01 7.93
CA GLY A 174 -6.33 -0.89 8.10
C GLY A 174 -5.47 -0.55 9.33
N PHE A 175 -5.24 0.74 9.59
CA PHE A 175 -4.50 1.26 10.74
C PHE A 175 -5.17 0.80 12.04
N GLN A 176 -6.41 1.21 12.26
CA GLN A 176 -7.18 0.84 13.45
C GLN A 176 -7.26 -0.69 13.63
N SER A 177 -7.59 -1.43 12.56
CA SER A 177 -7.74 -2.89 12.59
C SER A 177 -6.42 -3.61 12.92
N SER A 178 -5.28 -3.05 12.53
CA SER A 178 -3.97 -3.65 12.80
C SER A 178 -3.62 -3.58 14.28
N PHE A 179 -3.82 -2.42 14.92
CA PHE A 179 -3.62 -2.27 16.38
C PHE A 179 -4.57 -3.15 17.18
N GLN A 180 -5.83 -3.27 16.77
CA GLN A 180 -6.78 -4.19 17.42
C GLN A 180 -6.33 -5.65 17.31
N SER A 181 -5.82 -6.07 16.15
CA SER A 181 -5.43 -7.45 15.89
C SER A 181 -4.19 -7.89 16.67
N ILE A 182 -3.27 -6.97 16.95
CA ILE A 182 -2.08 -7.25 17.79
C ILE A 182 -2.35 -7.14 19.29
N GLY A 183 -3.58 -6.80 19.69
CA GLY A 183 -3.98 -6.69 21.09
C GLY A 183 -3.76 -5.30 21.72
N ALA A 184 -3.38 -4.30 20.94
CA ALA A 184 -3.21 -2.91 21.40
C ALA A 184 -4.57 -2.15 21.48
N ARG A 185 -5.62 -2.81 21.98
CA ARG A 185 -6.96 -2.22 22.18
C ARG A 185 -7.13 -1.82 23.64
N HIS A 186 -7.20 -0.51 23.90
CA HIS A 186 -7.38 0.02 25.25
C HIS A 186 -8.19 1.33 25.19
N PRO A 187 -9.18 1.56 26.10
CA PRO A 187 -10.05 2.74 26.06
C PRO A 187 -9.31 4.10 25.97
N LYS A 188 -8.09 4.17 26.51
CA LYS A 188 -7.22 5.37 26.44
C LYS A 188 -6.66 5.66 25.04
N TYR A 189 -6.31 4.64 24.26
CA TYR A 189 -5.63 4.80 22.98
C TYR A 189 -6.55 4.54 21.80
N THR A 190 -7.57 3.69 21.95
CA THR A 190 -8.56 3.32 20.92
C THR A 190 -9.30 4.50 20.24
N PRO A 191 -9.53 5.66 20.89
CA PRO A 191 -10.07 6.83 20.19
C PRO A 191 -9.09 7.50 19.22
N PHE A 192 -7.79 7.28 19.40
CA PHE A 192 -6.71 7.89 18.63
C PHE A 192 -6.07 6.93 17.61
N ILE A 193 -6.46 5.65 17.64
CA ILE A 193 -6.08 4.60 16.67
C ILE A 193 -7.27 4.16 15.83
#